data_AF-A0A818JM16-F1
#
_entry.id   AF-A0A818JM16-F1
#
_cell.length_a   1.000
_cell.length_b   1.000
_cell.length_c   1.000
_cell.angle_alpha   90.00
_cell.angle_beta   90.00
_cell.angle_gamma   90.00
#
_symmetry.space_group_name_H-M   'P 1'
#
loop_
_entity.id
_entity.type
_entity.pdbx_description
1 polymer ?
#
loop_
_entity_poly.entity_id
_entity_poly.type
_entity_poly.pdbx_seq_one_letter_code
_entity_poly.pdbx_strand_id
1 'polypeptide(L)'
;CGIVVAGGQGPGPFATQLNCPTSVVLDTYGNLFVLDSSNQRIQQWIVGASFGVTVFDGSFNGGFTSGSLSMSVDSIGNLYVANTNGIGVWKLTLVNNSTCASGSYIG
;
A
#
# COMPACT_ATOMS: atom_id res chain seq x y z
N CYS A 1 -6.66 -12.36 22.12
CA CYS A 1 -7.14 -10.97 21.96
C CYS A 1 -6.32 -10.32 20.85
N GLY A 2 -6.94 -9.46 20.03
CA GLY A 2 -6.26 -8.70 18.98
C GLY A 2 -6.30 -7.21 19.29
N ILE A 3 -5.41 -6.45 18.65
CA ILE A 3 -5.38 -4.98 18.72
C ILE A 3 -5.50 -4.41 17.30
N VAL A 4 -6.05 -3.20 17.18
CA VAL A 4 -6.02 -2.44 15.92
C VAL A 4 -4.66 -1.77 15.80
N VAL A 5 -3.91 -2.10 14.74
CA VAL A 5 -2.58 -1.55 14.47
C VAL A 5 -2.56 -0.55 13.30
N ALA A 6 -3.64 -0.49 12.52
CA ALA A 6 -3.83 0.45 11.42
C ALA A 6 -5.33 0.73 11.21
N GLY A 7 -5.66 1.94 10.79
CA GLY A 7 -7.04 2.35 10.55
C GLY A 7 -7.88 2.50 11.83
N GLY A 8 -9.14 2.05 11.76
CA GLY A 8 -10.08 2.04 12.89
C GLY A 8 -11.05 3.21 12.95
N GLN A 9 -10.95 4.19 12.05
CA GLN A 9 -11.82 5.39 12.01
C GLN A 9 -12.87 5.35 10.89
N GLY A 10 -13.19 4.16 10.39
CA GLY A 10 -14.10 3.97 9.25
C GLY A 10 -13.48 4.37 7.89
N PRO A 11 -14.28 4.34 6.82
CA PRO A 11 -13.84 4.74 5.48
C PRO A 11 -13.74 6.26 5.37
N GLY A 12 -12.75 6.74 4.61
CA GLY A 12 -12.54 8.16 4.36
C GLY A 12 -11.14 8.48 3.84
N PRO A 13 -10.87 9.77 3.54
CA PRO A 13 -9.64 10.19 2.89
C PRO A 13 -8.45 10.33 3.84
N PHE A 14 -8.67 10.37 5.17
CA PHE A 14 -7.60 10.63 6.13
C PHE A 14 -6.73 9.39 6.38
N ALA A 15 -5.52 9.63 6.91
CA ALA A 15 -4.51 8.60 7.12
C ALA A 15 -4.97 7.41 7.98
N THR A 16 -5.84 7.67 8.96
CA THR A 16 -6.39 6.68 9.90
C THR A 16 -7.70 6.07 9.43
N GLN A 17 -8.19 6.44 8.24
CA GLN A 17 -9.41 5.95 7.65
C GLN A 17 -9.07 5.00 6.50
N LEU A 18 -9.59 3.78 6.56
CA LEU A 18 -9.35 2.75 5.55
C LEU A 18 -10.70 2.33 4.93
N ASN A 19 -10.70 2.11 3.63
CA ASN A 19 -11.87 1.77 2.84
C ASN A 19 -11.59 0.51 2.02
N CYS A 20 -12.18 -0.62 2.45
CA CYS A 20 -11.94 -1.96 1.92
C CYS A 20 -10.44 -2.30 1.79
N PRO A 21 -9.68 -2.38 2.89
CA PRO A 21 -8.30 -2.85 2.81
C PRO A 21 -8.25 -4.33 2.38
N THR A 22 -7.51 -4.66 1.32
CA THR A 22 -7.51 -6.01 0.72
C THR A 22 -6.21 -6.78 0.87
N SER A 23 -5.12 -6.10 1.21
CA SER A 23 -3.80 -6.72 1.37
C SER A 23 -2.99 -5.99 2.43
N VAL A 24 -2.17 -6.73 3.18
CA VAL A 24 -1.19 -6.19 4.13
C VAL A 24 0.15 -6.90 3.98
N VAL A 25 1.25 -6.15 4.09
CA VAL A 25 2.62 -6.71 4.13
C VAL A 25 3.49 -5.96 5.13
N LEU A 26 4.53 -6.63 5.61
CA LEU A 26 5.54 -6.05 6.49
C LEU A 26 6.88 -6.00 5.77
N ASP A 27 7.58 -4.88 5.82
CA ASP A 27 8.99 -4.84 5.41
C ASP A 27 9.93 -5.44 6.47
N THR A 28 11.23 -5.49 6.17
CA THR A 28 12.27 -6.00 7.08
C THR A 28 12.44 -5.17 8.35
N TYR A 29 11.93 -3.94 8.39
CA TYR A 29 11.94 -3.07 9.56
C TYR A 29 10.66 -3.20 10.40
N GLY A 30 9.70 -4.02 9.95
CA GLY A 30 8.41 -4.22 10.59
C GLY A 30 7.37 -3.14 10.25
N ASN A 31 7.63 -2.27 9.28
CA ASN A 31 6.63 -1.29 8.84
C ASN A 31 5.49 -1.98 8.12
N LEU A 32 4.26 -1.59 8.43
CA LEU A 32 3.05 -2.17 7.89
C LEU A 32 2.57 -1.38 6.68
N PHE A 33 2.47 -2.05 5.54
CA PHE A 33 1.85 -1.51 4.34
C PHE A 33 0.45 -2.08 4.19
N VAL A 34 -0.52 -1.20 4.00
CA VAL A 34 -1.94 -1.54 3.83
C VAL A 34 -2.39 -1.08 2.45
N LEU A 35 -2.92 -2.01 1.67
CA LEU A 35 -3.56 -1.70 0.40
C LEU A 35 -4.99 -1.26 0.66
N ASP A 36 -5.22 0.05 0.62
CA ASP A 36 -6.50 0.70 0.88
C ASP A 36 -7.28 0.81 -0.44
N SER A 37 -7.85 -0.31 -0.87
CA SER A 37 -8.24 -0.54 -2.27
C SER A 37 -9.33 0.40 -2.79
N SER A 38 -10.37 0.68 -2.01
CA SER A 38 -11.44 1.59 -2.44
C SER A 38 -11.01 3.05 -2.44
N ASN A 39 -9.98 3.39 -1.64
CA ASN A 39 -9.33 4.70 -1.69
C ASN A 39 -8.17 4.74 -2.70
N GLN A 40 -7.91 3.64 -3.43
CA GLN A 40 -6.90 3.52 -4.48
C GLN A 40 -5.49 3.95 -4.02
N ARG A 41 -5.10 3.63 -2.79
CA ARG A 41 -3.81 4.04 -2.24
C ARG A 41 -3.14 2.93 -1.44
N ILE A 42 -1.85 3.12 -1.16
CA ILE A 42 -1.10 2.31 -0.21
C ILE A 42 -0.67 3.20 0.95
N GLN A 43 -1.03 2.76 2.15
CA GLN A 43 -0.72 3.42 3.40
C GLN A 43 0.41 2.66 4.12
N GLN A 44 1.40 3.37 4.64
CA GLN A 44 2.45 2.81 5.49
C GLN A 44 2.28 3.26 6.94
N TRP A 45 2.30 2.32 7.87
CA TRP A 45 2.46 2.57 9.30
C TRP A 45 3.86 2.13 9.73
N ILE A 46 4.64 3.08 10.22
CA ILE A 46 5.90 2.77 10.91
C ILE A 46 5.57 2.11 12.25
N VAL A 47 6.41 1.20 12.72
CA VAL A 47 6.25 0.55 14.04
C VAL A 47 6.04 1.61 15.14
N GLY A 48 4.90 1.53 15.83
CA GLY A 48 4.51 2.47 16.89
C GLY A 48 3.87 3.79 16.42
N ALA A 49 3.69 4.00 15.11
CA ALA A 49 3.02 5.19 14.59
C ALA A 49 1.51 5.17 14.88
N SER A 50 0.95 6.34 15.19
CA SER A 50 -0.49 6.52 15.42
C SER A 50 -1.28 6.77 14.13
N PHE A 51 -0.60 7.13 13.04
CA PHE A 51 -1.21 7.40 11.73
C PHE A 51 -0.35 6.83 10.61
N GLY A 52 -1.02 6.51 9.50
CA GLY A 52 -0.36 6.05 8.29
C GLY A 52 0.14 7.22 7.43
N VAL A 53 1.04 6.93 6.51
CA VAL A 53 1.48 7.86 5.47
C VAL A 53 1.13 7.26 4.12
N THR A 54 0.53 8.05 3.23
CA THR A 54 0.31 7.63 1.84
C THR A 54 1.66 7.52 1.16
N VAL A 55 2.08 6.29 0.85
CA VAL A 55 3.34 6.06 0.13
C VAL A 55 3.12 5.89 -1.37
N PHE A 56 1.89 5.59 -1.75
CA PHE A 56 1.48 5.53 -3.15
C PHE A 56 0.02 5.94 -3.29
N ASP A 57 -0.24 6.79 -4.27
CA ASP A 57 -1.57 7.20 -4.69
C ASP A 57 -1.80 6.70 -6.11
N GLY A 58 -2.65 5.67 -6.24
CA GLY A 58 -2.96 5.03 -7.51
C GLY A 58 -3.99 5.76 -8.36
N SER A 59 -4.52 6.89 -7.89
CA SER A 59 -5.30 7.80 -8.72
C SER A 59 -4.46 8.47 -9.81
N PHE A 60 -3.14 8.58 -9.59
CA PHE A 60 -2.18 9.01 -10.61
C PHE A 60 -1.65 7.79 -11.38
N ASN A 61 -1.58 7.86 -12.72
CA ASN A 61 -1.11 6.80 -13.63
C ASN A 61 -2.00 5.55 -13.83
N GLY A 62 -3.32 5.63 -13.61
CA GLY A 62 -4.24 4.52 -13.92
C GLY A 62 -3.93 3.22 -13.15
N GLY A 63 -3.19 3.33 -12.04
CA GLY A 63 -2.39 2.26 -11.47
C GLY A 63 -3.17 1.24 -10.65
N PHE A 64 -4.41 1.53 -10.26
CA PHE A 64 -5.29 0.59 -9.57
C PHE A 64 -6.69 0.63 -10.14
N THR A 65 -6.84 0.25 -11.40
CA THR A 65 -8.18 0.00 -11.95
C THR A 65 -8.80 -1.17 -11.20
N SER A 66 -9.87 -0.87 -10.47
CA SER A 66 -10.87 -1.77 -9.88
C SER A 66 -10.60 -3.26 -10.15
N GLY A 67 -9.86 -3.90 -9.26
CA GLY A 67 -9.47 -5.29 -9.42
C GLY A 67 -8.94 -5.87 -8.13
N SER A 68 -8.92 -7.20 -8.05
CA SER A 68 -8.23 -7.89 -6.97
C SER A 68 -6.74 -7.56 -7.09
N LEU A 69 -6.21 -6.97 -6.02
CA LEU A 69 -4.83 -6.55 -5.92
C LEU A 69 -4.17 -7.28 -4.76
N SER A 70 -2.90 -7.61 -4.90
CA SER A 70 -2.09 -8.24 -3.85
C SER A 70 -0.73 -7.58 -3.77
N MET A 71 -0.15 -7.54 -2.57
CA MET A 71 1.17 -6.94 -2.34
C MET A 71 2.17 -7.98 -1.83
N SER A 72 3.44 -7.77 -2.17
CA SER A 72 4.60 -8.45 -1.56
C SER A 72 5.76 -7.46 -1.45
N VAL A 73 6.71 -7.70 -0.55
CA VAL A 73 7.89 -6.85 -0.38
C VAL A 73 9.16 -7.69 -0.48
N ASP A 74 10.20 -7.15 -1.11
CA ASP A 74 11.50 -7.81 -1.17
C ASP A 74 12.39 -7.50 0.04
N SER A 75 13.54 -8.17 0.13
CA SER A 75 14.48 -8.03 1.25
C SER A 75 15.14 -6.65 1.36
N ILE A 76 15.00 -5.79 0.34
CA ILE A 76 15.54 -4.42 0.35
C ILE A 76 14.42 -3.37 0.47
N GLY A 77 13.17 -3.79 0.69
CA GLY A 77 12.03 -2.93 0.97
C GLY A 77 11.27 -2.42 -0.27
N ASN A 78 11.51 -2.98 -1.46
CA ASN A 78 10.67 -2.66 -2.61
C ASN A 78 9.32 -3.35 -2.49
N LEU A 79 8.26 -2.60 -2.75
CA LEU A 79 6.90 -3.10 -2.73
C LEU A 79 6.48 -3.50 -4.15
N TYR A 80 6.00 -4.72 -4.29
CA TYR A 80 5.46 -5.26 -5.53
C TYR A 80 3.95 -5.37 -5.39
N VAL A 81 3.23 -4.76 -6.32
CA VAL A 81 1.76 -4.78 -6.35
C VAL A 81 1.32 -5.50 -7.60
N ALA A 82 0.58 -6.59 -7.44
CA ALA A 82 0.06 -7.37 -8.56
C ALA A 82 -1.43 -7.08 -8.76
N ASN A 83 -1.83 -6.81 -10.00
CA ASN A 83 -3.22 -6.89 -10.41
C ASN A 83 -3.53 -8.33 -10.81
N THR A 84 -4.33 -9.01 -9.99
CA THR A 84 -4.62 -10.43 -10.16
C THR A 84 -5.66 -10.70 -11.26
N ASN A 85 -6.19 -9.66 -11.92
CA ASN A 85 -7.01 -9.81 -13.13
C ASN A 85 -6.14 -9.89 -14.41
N GLY A 86 -4.81 -9.95 -14.27
CA GLY A 86 -3.89 -10.18 -15.39
C GLY A 86 -3.41 -8.93 -16.11
N ILE A 87 -3.56 -7.74 -15.50
CA ILE A 87 -3.09 -6.48 -16.10
C ILE A 87 -1.57 -6.32 -15.97
N GLY A 88 -1.00 -6.63 -14.81
CA GLY A 88 0.43 -6.42 -14.58
C GLY A 88 0.86 -6.46 -13.12
N VAL A 89 2.16 -6.30 -12.94
CA VAL A 89 2.82 -6.14 -11.63
C VAL A 89 3.65 -4.87 -11.65
N TRP A 90 3.45 -4.02 -10.64
CA TRP A 90 4.21 -2.78 -10.45
C TRP A 90 5.23 -2.96 -9.33
N LYS A 91 6.44 -2.47 -9.56
CA LYS A 91 7.47 -2.34 -8.52
C LYS A 91 7.52 -0.88 -8.04
N LEU A 92 7.42 -0.69 -6.74
CA LEU A 92 7.50 0.59 -6.05
C LEU A 92 8.77 0.60 -5.19
N THR A 93 9.69 1.50 -5.51
CA THR A 93 10.88 1.74 -4.69
C THR A 93 10.58 2.89 -3.73
N LEU A 94 10.62 2.60 -2.43
CA LEU A 94 10.35 3.58 -1.38
C LEU A 94 11.65 4.31 -1.03
N VAL A 95 11.63 5.64 -1.12
CA VAL A 95 12.72 6.51 -0.71
C VAL A 95 12.16 7.45 0.34
N ASN A 96 12.68 7.39 1.57
CA ASN A 96 12.23 8.23 2.69
C ASN A 96 10.70 8.18 2.94
N ASN A 97 10.10 6.98 2.97
CA ASN A 97 8.67 6.80 3.28
C ASN A 97 7.74 7.44 2.22
N SER A 98 8.22 7.56 0.97
CA SER A 98 7.47 8.02 -0.19
C SER A 98 7.99 7.29 -1.43
N THR A 99 7.13 6.99 -2.40
CA THR A 99 7.61 6.43 -3.67
C THR A 99 8.28 7.50 -4.52
N CYS A 100 9.42 7.16 -5.14
CA CYS A 100 9.83 7.88 -6.34
C CYS A 100 8.93 7.36 -7.46
N ALA A 101 8.05 8.21 -7.99
CA ALA A 101 7.06 7.87 -9.00
C ALA A 101 7.74 7.43 -10.32
N SER A 102 8.12 6.16 -10.39
CA SER A 102 8.35 5.43 -11.63
C SER A 102 8.06 3.96 -11.37
N GLY A 103 6.77 3.65 -11.19
CA GLY A 103 6.30 2.26 -11.28
C GLY A 103 6.63 1.76 -12.67
N SER A 104 7.80 1.14 -12.84
CA SER A 104 8.15 0.46 -14.08
C SER A 104 7.37 -0.85 -14.09
N TYR A 105 6.48 -0.99 -15.06
CA TYR A 105 5.92 -2.29 -15.42
C TYR A 105 7.10 -3.22 -15.70
N ILE A 106 7.16 -4.34 -14.97
CA ILE A 106 8.17 -5.38 -15.21
C ILE A 106 7.64 -6.34 -16.29
N GLY A 107 7.83 -5.98 -17.55
CA GLY A 107 7.50 -6.83 -18.69
C GLY A 107 8.02 -6.28 -20.00
#